data_AF-W4LQQ1-F1
#
_entry.id   AF-W4LQQ1-F1
#
_cell.length_a   1.000
_cell.length_b   1.000
_cell.length_c   1.000
_cell.angle_alpha   90.00
_cell.angle_beta   90.00
_cell.angle_gamma   90.00
#
_symmetry.space_group_name_H-M   'P 1'
#
loop_
_entity.id
_entity.type
_entity.pdbx_description
1 polymer ?
#
loop_
_entity_poly.entity_id
_entity_poly.type
_entity_poly.pdbx_seq_one_letter_code
_entity_poly.pdbx_strand_id
1 'polypeptide(L)'
;MAMIGRPDLAEDERFHNRRRIADNPPPELDVPLAQWFMARTRAEIFHQCREARLPIAPVYHLDELIAHPQLAARGFLMAVERPGISALRLPGLPMQLSKTPWRVRLPAPLLGEHNIQLYCEELGYDRSELTAWRQGGVV
;
A
#
# COMPACT_ATOMS: atom_id res chain seq x y z
N MET A 1 -20.62 -18.75 -12.10
CA MET A 1 -21.51 -19.23 -13.18
C MET A 1 -22.90 -18.60 -13.08
N ALA A 2 -23.69 -18.83 -12.01
CA ALA A 2 -24.99 -18.17 -11.84
C ALA A 2 -24.95 -16.63 -11.90
N MET A 3 -23.97 -15.99 -11.25
CA MET A 3 -23.85 -14.53 -11.22
C MET A 3 -23.69 -13.90 -12.61
N ILE A 4 -23.03 -14.59 -13.54
CA ILE A 4 -22.78 -14.13 -14.91
C ILE A 4 -23.84 -14.62 -15.90
N GLY A 5 -24.99 -15.12 -15.41
CA GLY A 5 -26.09 -15.59 -16.25
C GLY A 5 -25.78 -16.88 -17.03
N ARG A 6 -24.76 -17.64 -16.60
CA ARG A 6 -24.33 -18.89 -17.25
C ARG A 6 -24.38 -20.08 -16.29
N PRO A 7 -25.56 -20.45 -15.75
CA PRO A 7 -25.68 -21.61 -14.87
C PRO A 7 -25.33 -22.92 -15.61
N ASP A 8 -25.54 -22.98 -16.92
CA ASP A 8 -25.17 -24.10 -17.79
C ASP A 8 -23.68 -24.45 -17.71
N LEU A 9 -22.81 -23.44 -17.56
CA LEU A 9 -21.36 -23.67 -17.39
C LEU A 9 -20.99 -24.30 -16.04
N ALA A 10 -21.90 -24.31 -15.05
CA ALA A 10 -21.66 -25.02 -13.80
C ALA A 10 -21.80 -26.54 -13.97
N GLU A 11 -22.63 -26.99 -14.90
CA GLU A 11 -22.88 -28.40 -15.18
C GLU A 11 -21.84 -29.00 -16.13
N ASP A 12 -21.17 -28.17 -16.93
CA ASP A 12 -20.12 -28.60 -17.83
C ASP A 12 -18.86 -29.02 -17.04
N GLU A 13 -18.51 -30.31 -17.17
CA GLU A 13 -17.35 -30.93 -16.52
C GLU A 13 -16.04 -30.18 -16.75
N ARG A 14 -15.93 -29.43 -17.85
CA ARG A 14 -14.77 -28.57 -18.15
C ARG A 14 -14.51 -27.56 -17.02
N PHE A 15 -15.54 -27.12 -16.31
CA PHE A 15 -15.48 -26.09 -15.27
C PHE A 15 -15.48 -26.63 -13.82
N HIS A 16 -15.44 -27.95 -13.62
CA HIS A 16 -15.41 -28.53 -12.26
C HIS A 16 -14.03 -28.48 -11.61
N ASN A 17 -12.97 -28.38 -12.40
CA ASN A 17 -11.59 -28.32 -11.90
C ASN A 17 -11.01 -26.91 -12.02
N ARG A 18 -10.94 -26.20 -10.89
CA ARG A 18 -10.40 -24.84 -10.81
C ARG A 18 -8.97 -24.69 -11.34
N ARG A 19 -8.10 -25.69 -11.09
CA ARG A 19 -6.71 -25.64 -11.54
C ARG A 19 -6.63 -25.73 -13.06
N ARG A 20 -7.40 -26.64 -13.67
CA ARG A 20 -7.46 -26.77 -15.14
C ARG A 20 -7.98 -25.50 -15.80
N ILE A 21 -8.97 -24.83 -15.21
CA ILE A 21 -9.50 -23.55 -15.72
C ILE A 21 -8.43 -22.46 -15.64
N ALA A 22 -7.62 -22.42 -14.58
CA ALA A 22 -6.56 -21.42 -14.45
C ALA A 22 -5.42 -21.66 -15.46
N ASP A 23 -5.03 -22.92 -15.67
CA ASP A 23 -3.95 -23.30 -16.58
C ASP A 23 -4.38 -23.17 -18.05
N ASN A 24 -5.68 -23.38 -18.35
CA ASN A 24 -6.25 -23.26 -19.69
C ASN A 24 -7.66 -22.62 -19.60
N PRO A 25 -7.76 -21.29 -19.56
CA PRO A 25 -9.02 -20.59 -19.41
C PRO A 25 -9.91 -20.83 -20.64
N PRO A 26 -11.11 -21.42 -20.46
CA PRO A 26 -12.01 -21.67 -21.58
C PRO A 26 -12.55 -20.35 -22.15
N PRO A 27 -12.45 -20.11 -23.47
CA PRO A 27 -12.87 -18.84 -24.08
C PRO A 27 -14.37 -18.56 -23.92
N GLU A 28 -15.18 -19.57 -23.63
CA GLU A 28 -16.62 -19.45 -23.38
C GLU A 28 -16.97 -18.59 -22.15
N LEU A 29 -15.99 -18.30 -21.28
CA LEU A 29 -16.15 -17.39 -20.15
C LEU A 29 -15.91 -15.92 -20.50
N ASP A 30 -15.12 -15.63 -21.53
CA ASP A 30 -14.65 -14.27 -21.80
C ASP A 30 -15.80 -13.32 -22.13
N VAL A 31 -16.66 -13.71 -23.07
CA VAL A 31 -17.78 -12.86 -23.51
C VAL A 31 -18.80 -12.64 -22.38
N PRO A 32 -19.29 -13.68 -21.67
CA PRO A 32 -20.22 -13.48 -20.55
C PRO A 32 -19.61 -12.66 -19.41
N LEU A 33 -18.33 -12.88 -19.06
CA LEU A 33 -17.66 -12.10 -18.03
C LEU A 33 -17.55 -10.62 -18.45
N ALA A 34 -17.08 -10.36 -19.67
CA ALA A 34 -16.95 -9.00 -20.19
C ALA A 34 -18.30 -8.27 -20.19
N GLN A 35 -19.35 -8.91 -20.70
CA GLN A 35 -20.71 -8.33 -20.67
C GLN A 35 -21.18 -8.05 -19.24
N TRP A 36 -20.92 -8.97 -18.32
CA TRP A 36 -21.33 -8.81 -16.92
C TRP A 36 -20.58 -7.66 -16.23
N PHE A 37 -19.27 -7.54 -16.45
CA PHE A 37 -18.45 -6.47 -15.89
C PHE A 37 -18.78 -5.10 -16.52
N MET A 38 -18.98 -5.03 -17.84
CA MET A 38 -19.28 -3.77 -18.55
C MET A 38 -20.66 -3.20 -18.22
N ALA A 39 -21.60 -4.03 -17.78
CA ALA A 39 -22.95 -3.62 -17.40
C ALA A 39 -23.04 -3.06 -15.96
N ARG A 40 -21.95 -3.03 -15.20
CA ARG A 40 -21.94 -2.68 -13.77
C ARG A 40 -20.78 -1.76 -13.43
N THR A 41 -20.99 -0.92 -12.44
CA THR A 41 -19.90 -0.15 -11.83
C THR A 41 -19.02 -1.06 -10.97
N ARG A 42 -17.76 -0.64 -10.77
CA ARG A 42 -16.80 -1.29 -9.86
C ARG A 42 -17.39 -1.51 -8.45
N ALA A 43 -18.17 -0.56 -7.95
CA ALA A 43 -18.79 -0.63 -6.63
C ALA A 43 -19.87 -1.72 -6.57
N GLU A 44 -20.77 -1.76 -7.56
CA GLU A 44 -21.81 -2.79 -7.64
C GLU A 44 -21.20 -4.19 -7.74
N ILE A 45 -20.16 -4.35 -8.58
CA ILE A 45 -19.41 -5.60 -8.71
C ILE A 45 -18.84 -6.02 -7.35
N PHE A 46 -18.13 -5.13 -6.67
CA PHE A 46 -17.54 -5.42 -5.37
C PHE A 46 -18.58 -5.85 -4.34
N HIS A 47 -19.70 -5.12 -4.23
CA HIS A 47 -20.76 -5.46 -3.28
C HIS A 47 -21.44 -6.79 -3.62
N GLN A 48 -21.80 -7.05 -4.89
CA GLN A 48 -22.42 -8.31 -5.31
C GLN A 48 -21.49 -9.51 -5.07
N CYS A 49 -20.21 -9.39 -5.43
CA CYS A 49 -19.23 -10.43 -5.19
C CYS A 49 -18.99 -10.67 -3.70
N ARG A 50 -18.95 -9.61 -2.88
CA ARG A 50 -18.78 -9.72 -1.43
C ARG A 50 -19.94 -10.50 -0.78
N GLU A 51 -21.19 -10.20 -1.14
CA GLU A 51 -22.37 -10.94 -0.65
C GLU A 51 -22.31 -12.42 -1.07
N ALA A 52 -21.83 -12.69 -2.29
CA ALA A 52 -21.61 -14.05 -2.79
C ALA A 52 -20.33 -14.72 -2.26
N ARG A 53 -19.57 -14.08 -1.35
CA ARG A 53 -18.30 -14.56 -0.80
C ARG A 53 -17.24 -14.88 -1.86
N LEU A 54 -17.23 -14.13 -2.96
CA LEU A 54 -16.22 -14.22 -4.01
C LEU A 54 -15.03 -13.30 -3.67
N PRO A 55 -13.78 -13.80 -3.73
CA PRO A 55 -12.60 -13.00 -3.42
C PRO A 55 -12.29 -12.05 -4.58
N ILE A 56 -12.77 -10.81 -4.47
CA ILE A 56 -12.46 -9.72 -5.39
C ILE A 56 -12.17 -8.44 -4.60
N ALA A 57 -11.33 -7.57 -5.16
CA ALA A 57 -11.11 -6.25 -4.64
C ALA A 57 -11.17 -5.23 -5.79
N PRO A 58 -11.71 -4.02 -5.55
CA PRO A 58 -11.57 -2.92 -6.49
C PRO A 58 -10.09 -2.54 -6.64
N VAL A 59 -9.67 -2.24 -7.87
CA VAL A 59 -8.41 -1.56 -8.14
C VAL A 59 -8.62 -0.08 -7.87
N TYR A 60 -7.83 0.50 -6.98
CA TYR A 60 -7.90 1.91 -6.59
C TYR A 60 -6.81 2.73 -7.26
N HIS A 61 -7.15 3.96 -7.65
CA HIS A 61 -6.16 4.99 -7.96
C HIS A 61 -5.56 5.57 -6.66
N LEU A 62 -4.45 6.31 -6.80
CA LEU A 62 -3.70 6.81 -5.65
C LEU A 62 -4.50 7.82 -4.81
N ASP A 63 -5.26 8.70 -5.46
CA ASP A 63 -6.16 9.66 -4.82
C ASP A 63 -7.28 8.95 -4.04
N GLU A 64 -7.87 7.90 -4.61
CA GLU A 64 -8.86 7.05 -3.93
C GLU A 64 -8.25 6.34 -2.72
N LEU A 65 -7.02 5.84 -2.86
CA LEU A 65 -6.29 5.20 -1.77
C LEU A 65 -6.04 6.19 -0.63
N ILE A 66 -5.62 7.42 -0.94
CA ILE A 66 -5.37 8.46 0.07
C ILE A 66 -6.63 8.86 0.84
N ALA A 67 -7.80 8.80 0.18
CA ALA A 67 -9.10 9.07 0.78
C ALA A 67 -9.77 7.83 1.38
N HIS A 68 -9.15 6.64 1.31
CA HIS A 68 -9.83 5.38 1.62
C HIS A 68 -10.24 5.29 3.11
N PRO A 69 -11.54 5.04 3.42
CA PRO A 69 -12.05 5.06 4.80
C PRO A 69 -11.31 4.10 5.74
N GLN A 70 -10.95 2.90 5.26
CA GLN A 70 -10.20 1.93 6.07
C GLN A 70 -8.78 2.41 6.40
N LEU A 71 -8.12 3.14 5.50
CA LEU A 71 -6.77 3.67 5.77
C LEU A 71 -6.84 4.83 6.76
N ALA A 72 -7.88 5.67 6.66
CA ALA A 72 -8.17 6.71 7.64
C ALA A 72 -8.48 6.12 9.04
N ALA A 73 -9.38 5.12 9.12
CA ALA A 73 -9.75 4.46 10.37
C ALA A 73 -8.55 3.79 11.07
N ARG A 74 -7.56 3.35 10.29
CA ARG A 74 -6.32 2.75 10.81
C ARG A 74 -5.23 3.75 11.14
N GLY A 75 -5.41 5.03 10.83
CA GLY A 75 -4.36 6.05 10.92
C GLY A 75 -3.15 5.72 10.04
N PHE A 76 -3.36 5.04 8.91
CA PHE A 76 -2.26 4.50 8.11
C PHE A 76 -1.47 5.60 7.38
N LEU A 77 -2.13 6.67 6.93
CA LEU A 77 -1.47 7.82 6.33
C LEU A 77 -1.24 8.89 7.41
N MET A 78 0.00 9.03 7.84
CA MET A 78 0.43 9.95 8.88
C MET A 78 0.96 11.25 8.29
N ALA A 79 0.69 12.37 8.97
CA ALA A 79 1.32 13.65 8.66
C ALA A 79 2.70 13.71 9.30
N VAL A 80 3.72 14.04 8.52
CA VAL A 80 5.11 14.22 8.97
C VAL A 80 5.53 15.63 8.63
N GLU A 81 5.82 16.42 9.66
CA GLU A 81 6.40 17.74 9.53
C GLU A 81 7.91 17.61 9.29
N ARG A 82 8.45 18.46 8.42
CA ARG A 82 9.89 18.53 8.16
C ARG A 82 10.32 19.99 8.01
N PRO A 83 11.43 20.42 8.63
CA PRO A 83 11.93 21.79 8.46
C PRO A 83 12.11 22.16 6.99
N GLY A 84 11.60 23.34 6.62
CA GLY A 84 11.77 23.90 5.27
C GLY A 84 10.80 23.42 4.20
N ILE A 85 9.86 22.51 4.50
CA ILE A 85 8.81 22.09 3.56
C ILE A 85 7.44 21.95 4.24
N SER A 86 6.37 21.91 3.44
CA SER A 86 5.03 21.60 3.93
C SER A 86 4.95 20.17 4.48
N ALA A 87 4.05 19.94 5.43
CA ALA A 87 3.79 18.61 5.98
C ALA A 87 3.50 17.60 4.85
N LEU A 88 4.13 16.42 4.95
CA LEU A 88 3.96 15.33 4.00
C LEU A 88 3.01 14.28 4.58
N ARG A 89 2.18 13.66 3.74
CA ARG A 89 1.41 12.47 4.12
C ARG A 89 2.18 11.22 3.66
N LEU A 90 2.61 10.42 4.62
CA LEU A 90 3.41 9.22 4.38
C LEU A 90 2.70 7.96 4.90
N PRO A 91 2.88 6.80 4.25
CA PRO A 91 2.47 5.53 4.82
C PRO A 91 3.19 5.26 6.15
N GLY A 92 2.43 4.93 7.19
CA GLY A 92 2.91 4.49 8.49
C GLY A 92 3.19 2.98 8.53
N LEU A 93 3.30 2.43 9.74
CA LEU A 93 3.52 1.00 9.93
C LEU A 93 2.30 0.19 9.43
N PRO A 94 2.48 -0.85 8.58
CA PRO A 94 1.37 -1.65 8.07
C PRO A 94 0.67 -2.49 9.16
N MET A 95 1.32 -2.67 10.31
CA MET A 95 0.82 -3.40 11.47
C MET A 95 0.46 -2.44 12.61
N GLN A 96 -0.53 -2.80 13.43
CA GLN A 96 -0.84 -2.11 14.68
C GLN A 96 -0.32 -2.92 15.86
N LEU A 97 0.50 -2.29 16.69
CA LEU A 97 1.14 -2.92 17.85
C LEU A 97 0.46 -2.40 19.13
N SER A 98 -0.34 -3.24 19.78
CA SER A 98 -1.13 -2.82 20.95
C SER A 98 -0.29 -2.50 22.19
N LYS A 99 0.84 -3.20 22.39
CA LYS A 99 1.74 -2.99 23.54
C LYS A 99 2.84 -1.96 23.27
N THR A 100 3.24 -1.79 22.02
CA THR A 100 4.32 -0.89 21.60
C THR A 100 3.89 -0.06 20.39
N PRO A 101 2.90 0.85 20.55
CA PRO A 101 2.40 1.64 19.43
C PRO A 101 3.52 2.40 18.73
N TRP A 102 3.68 2.12 17.44
CA TRP A 102 4.69 2.78 16.62
C TRP A 102 4.26 4.20 16.27
N ARG A 103 5.21 5.14 16.30
CA ARG A 103 5.02 6.54 15.88
C ARG A 103 6.32 7.10 15.33
N VAL A 104 6.21 8.00 14.36
CA VAL A 104 7.35 8.85 13.95
C VAL A 104 7.64 9.80 15.11
N ARG A 105 8.89 9.78 15.58
CA ARG A 105 9.35 10.63 16.70
C ARG A 105 10.06 11.89 16.23
N LEU A 106 10.78 11.78 15.11
CA LEU A 106 11.59 12.84 14.52
C LEU A 106 11.45 12.76 13.00
N PRO A 107 11.54 13.89 12.28
CA PRO A 107 11.66 13.88 10.83
C PRO A 107 12.93 13.16 10.38
N ALA A 108 13.02 12.85 9.09
CA ALA A 108 14.28 12.43 8.50
C ALA A 108 15.33 13.56 8.65
N PRO A 109 16.55 13.24 9.10
CA PRO A 109 17.55 14.26 9.37
C PRO A 109 18.01 14.96 8.10
N LEU A 110 18.46 16.20 8.24
CA LEU A 110 19.20 16.91 7.21
C LEU A 110 20.60 16.32 7.06
N LEU A 111 21.20 16.60 5.91
CA LEU A 111 22.59 16.22 5.65
C LEU A 111 23.50 16.84 6.71
N GLY A 112 24.20 15.99 7.46
CA GLY A 112 25.15 16.40 8.49
C GLY A 112 24.53 16.93 9.79
N GLU A 113 23.21 16.81 9.98
CA GLU A 113 22.49 17.34 11.16
C GLU A 113 23.10 16.86 12.49
N HIS A 114 23.50 15.59 12.54
CA HIS A 114 24.01 14.96 13.76
C HIS A 114 25.54 14.93 13.82
N ASN A 115 26.29 15.58 12.92
CA ASN A 115 27.76 15.45 12.90
C ASN A 115 28.40 15.94 14.21
N ILE A 116 27.93 17.06 14.77
CA ILE A 116 28.48 17.59 16.03
C ILE A 116 28.16 16.65 17.20
N GLN A 117 26.91 16.17 17.28
CA GLN A 117 26.49 15.23 18.32
C GLN A 117 27.34 13.95 18.27
N LEU A 118 27.49 13.35 17.09
CA LEU A 118 28.21 12.08 16.95
C LEU A 118 29.71 12.25 17.14
N TYR A 119 30.36 13.17 16.42
CA TYR A 119 31.82 13.27 16.46
C TYR A 119 32.33 13.91 17.74
N CYS A 120 31.70 14.98 18.23
CA CYS A 120 32.22 15.72 19.37
C CYS A 120 31.65 15.23 20.70
N GLU A 121 30.34 14.95 20.77
CA GLU A 121 29.68 14.64 22.05
C GLU A 121 29.75 13.14 22.37
N GLU A 122 29.59 12.26 21.38
CA GLU A 122 29.61 10.81 21.59
C GLU A 122 31.00 10.19 21.39
N LEU A 123 31.77 10.65 20.40
CA LEU A 123 33.09 10.11 20.07
C LEU A 123 34.27 10.91 20.65
N GLY A 124 34.03 12.12 21.16
CA GLY A 124 35.03 12.92 21.88
C GLY A 124 36.06 13.65 21.01
N TYR A 125 35.81 13.80 19.70
CA TYR A 125 36.67 14.60 18.82
C TYR A 125 36.50 16.10 19.06
N ASP A 126 37.59 16.86 18.85
CA ASP A 126 37.54 18.30 18.94
C ASP A 126 36.75 18.90 17.75
N ARG A 127 36.07 20.02 17.98
CA ARG A 127 35.36 20.76 16.92
C ARG A 127 36.30 21.26 15.81
N SER A 128 37.56 21.49 16.14
CA SER A 128 38.61 21.87 15.18
C SER A 128 38.94 20.72 14.21
N GLU A 129 39.00 19.48 14.70
CA GLU A 129 39.18 18.29 13.86
C GLU A 129 38.02 18.11 12.89
N LEU A 130 36.77 18.23 13.39
CA LEU A 130 35.57 18.15 12.54
C LEU A 130 35.55 19.26 11.47
N THR A 131 36.04 20.45 11.79
CA THR A 131 36.14 21.56 10.83
C THR A 131 37.16 21.24 9.72
N ALA A 132 38.31 20.68 10.08
CA ALA A 132 39.32 20.25 9.11
C ALA A 132 38.78 19.15 8.17
N TRP A 133 38.04 18.18 8.71
CA TRP A 133 37.40 17.13 7.92
C TRP A 133 36.35 17.66 6.95
N ARG A 134 35.53 18.63 7.37
CA ARG A 134 34.58 19.31 6.48
C ARG A 134 35.27 20.02 5.33
N GLN A 135 36.37 20.73 5.61
CA GLN A 135 37.15 21.42 4.57
C GLN A 135 37.84 20.43 3.63
N GLY A 136 38.26 19.27 4.15
CA GLY A 136 38.85 18.19 3.36
C GLY A 136 37.84 17.32 2.60
N GLY A 137 36.53 17.56 2.73
CA GLY A 137 35.49 16.78 2.07
C GLY A 137 35.32 15.35 2.62
N VAL A 138 35.80 15.09 3.83
CA VAL A 138 35.67 13.79 4.51
C VAL A 138 34.27 13.64 5.12
N VAL A 139 33.68 14.74 5.59
CA VAL A 139 32.40 14.83 6.30
C VAL A 139 31.57 16.00 5.81
#